data_AF-A0A9P1ADY4-F1
#
_entry.id   AF-A0A9P1ADY4-F1
#
_cell.length_a   1.000
_cell.length_b   1.000
_cell.length_c   1.000
_cell.angle_alpha   90.00
_cell.angle_beta   90.00
_cell.angle_gamma   90.00
#
_symmetry.space_group_name_H-M   'P 1'
#
loop_
_entity.id
_entity.type
_entity.pdbx_description
1 polymer ?
#
loop_
_entity_poly.entity_id
_entity_poly.type
_entity_poly.pdbx_seq_one_letter_code
_entity_poly.pdbx_strand_id
1 'polypeptide(L)'
;MLEEPFTYPNSGQYFTRCAVVIKPSAGSFQSYIDGDDLHIGISDSFTVVHSFWNHGVLSESDNWGDSIVVCRLLPFFFNNLEWFDSSLISFLQLYSSEYNYYNYDEMKWNCFDFVLNFLKFINFGCYTKAQFVQKFFYSFDCRIYMAEFLEDFGSNDANRIVDRNDFRTNQFQIFTHEYRDKSNPTCCAENGNDHSKCAKEEASARNSKKEIVNITRKLQKALITLEMMNNSGAVDNVLEAIRFINGQLRELIVKNSSEFSAKTIPLPEYDEMDMKCFLGDEQIANSRSMVQLVNEDAMKTKTELDLTVAKAELLLREYEKLKMETHGREL
;
A
#
# COMPACT_ATOMS: atom_id res chain seq x y z
N MET A 1 -14.80 14.69 -3.37
CA MET A 1 -15.05 14.16 -4.72
C MET A 1 -14.36 12.84 -4.80
N LEU A 2 -15.12 11.82 -5.16
CA LEU A 2 -14.85 10.40 -4.95
C LEU A 2 -13.77 9.90 -5.92
N GLU A 3 -12.75 9.21 -5.39
CA GLU A 3 -11.88 8.34 -6.18
C GLU A 3 -12.68 7.11 -6.63
N GLU A 4 -12.82 6.94 -7.94
CA GLU A 4 -13.41 5.76 -8.55
C GLU A 4 -12.39 4.60 -8.61
N PRO A 5 -12.79 3.37 -8.27
CA PRO A 5 -11.95 2.19 -8.40
C PRO A 5 -12.01 1.64 -9.83
N PHE A 6 -10.82 1.37 -10.38
CA PHE A 6 -10.44 0.49 -11.49
C PHE A 6 -11.57 -0.14 -12.33
N THR A 7 -11.64 0.25 -13.61
CA THR A 7 -12.50 -0.34 -14.66
C THR A 7 -11.68 -1.04 -15.76
N TYR A 8 -11.94 -2.34 -15.90
CA TYR A 8 -12.00 -3.27 -17.05
C TYR A 8 -10.92 -3.40 -18.14
N PRO A 9 -10.74 -4.64 -18.68
CA PRO A 9 -9.96 -4.93 -19.87
C PRO A 9 -10.85 -4.88 -21.12
N ASN A 10 -10.71 -3.81 -21.89
CA ASN A 10 -10.72 -3.89 -23.35
C ASN A 10 -10.24 -2.55 -23.89
N SER A 11 -9.42 -2.62 -24.93
CA SER A 11 -8.85 -1.51 -25.71
C SER A 11 -7.64 -0.78 -25.13
N GLY A 12 -6.47 -1.20 -25.63
CA GLY A 12 -5.45 -0.24 -26.04
C GLY A 12 -4.18 -0.25 -25.20
N GLN A 13 -3.08 -0.07 -25.92
CA GLN A 13 -1.73 0.25 -25.46
C GLN A 13 -1.64 1.12 -24.19
N TYR A 14 -2.64 1.94 -23.88
CA TYR A 14 -2.76 2.81 -22.70
C TYR A 14 -2.53 2.13 -21.33
N PHE A 15 -2.77 0.82 -21.20
CA PHE A 15 -2.64 0.13 -19.91
C PHE A 15 -1.20 -0.06 -19.44
N THR A 16 -0.24 -0.08 -20.38
CA THR A 16 1.18 -0.25 -20.07
C THR A 16 1.87 1.07 -19.78
N ARG A 17 1.25 2.25 -19.90
CA ARG A 17 1.96 3.53 -19.77
C ARG A 17 2.71 3.69 -18.45
N CYS A 18 3.93 4.23 -18.54
CA CYS A 18 4.75 4.62 -17.39
C CYS A 18 4.86 3.50 -16.35
N ALA A 19 5.24 2.31 -16.79
CA ALA A 19 5.22 1.10 -15.97
C ALA A 19 6.44 0.21 -16.21
N VAL A 20 6.65 -0.74 -15.29
CA VAL A 20 7.50 -1.91 -15.52
C VAL A 20 6.61 -3.02 -16.06
N VAL A 21 7.01 -3.58 -17.19
CA VAL A 21 6.28 -4.64 -17.89
C VAL A 21 7.14 -5.88 -18.09
N ILE A 22 6.50 -7.04 -18.16
CA ILE A 22 7.15 -8.33 -18.41
C ILE A 22 6.41 -9.12 -19.49
N LYS A 23 7.14 -9.89 -20.28
CA LYS A 23 6.60 -10.83 -21.27
C LYS A 23 7.49 -12.07 -21.37
N PRO A 24 7.02 -13.20 -21.93
CA PRO A 24 7.89 -14.30 -22.28
C PRO A 24 8.93 -13.87 -23.32
N SER A 25 10.15 -14.39 -23.19
CA SER A 25 11.22 -14.14 -24.16
C SER A 25 10.89 -14.75 -25.53
N ALA A 26 10.12 -15.85 -25.54
CA ALA A 26 9.60 -16.49 -26.74
C ALA A 26 8.11 -16.84 -26.58
N GLY A 27 7.33 -16.70 -27.66
CA GLY A 27 5.91 -17.02 -27.65
C GLY A 27 5.05 -16.01 -26.88
N SER A 28 3.94 -16.50 -26.30
CA SER A 28 3.03 -15.72 -25.46
C SER A 28 2.87 -16.38 -24.10
N PHE A 29 2.25 -15.68 -23.14
CA PHE A 29 1.98 -16.28 -21.82
C PHE A 29 1.04 -17.49 -21.89
N GLN A 30 0.25 -17.65 -22.96
CA GLN A 30 -0.58 -18.84 -23.18
C GLN A 30 0.24 -20.09 -23.48
N SER A 31 1.45 -19.92 -24.06
CA SER A 31 2.38 -21.00 -24.36
C SER A 31 3.49 -21.15 -23.32
N TYR A 32 3.49 -20.33 -22.27
CA TYR A 32 4.54 -20.30 -21.26
C TYR A 32 4.49 -21.56 -20.39
N ILE A 33 5.66 -22.17 -20.17
CA ILE A 33 5.83 -23.27 -19.20
C ILE A 33 6.85 -22.89 -18.13
N ASP A 34 6.72 -23.49 -16.95
CA ASP A 34 7.66 -23.25 -15.85
C ASP A 34 9.10 -23.55 -16.28
N GLY A 35 9.96 -22.55 -16.12
CA GLY A 35 11.36 -22.60 -16.55
C GLY A 35 11.66 -21.85 -17.84
N ASP A 36 10.63 -21.38 -18.55
CA ASP A 36 10.80 -20.48 -19.70
C ASP A 36 11.31 -19.10 -19.25
N ASP A 37 12.18 -18.51 -20.08
CA ASP A 37 12.76 -17.20 -19.83
C ASP A 37 11.72 -16.08 -20.02
N LEU A 38 11.80 -15.09 -19.12
CA LEU A 38 11.00 -13.88 -19.19
C LEU A 38 11.88 -12.66 -19.52
N HIS A 39 11.30 -11.71 -20.24
CA HIS A 39 11.92 -10.45 -20.61
C HIS A 39 11.17 -9.27 -19.98
N ILE A 40 11.90 -8.33 -19.40
CA ILE A 40 11.36 -7.21 -18.63
C ILE A 40 11.82 -5.86 -19.20
N GLY A 41 10.95 -4.86 -19.15
CA GLY A 41 11.20 -3.53 -19.69
C GLY A 41 10.43 -2.43 -18.99
N ILE A 42 10.70 -1.19 -19.40
CA ILE A 42 10.05 0.03 -18.89
C ILE A 42 9.31 0.68 -20.03
N SER A 43 8.01 0.87 -19.89
CA SER A 43 7.16 1.56 -20.84
C SER A 43 7.08 3.06 -20.56
N ASP A 44 7.21 3.86 -21.61
CA ASP A 44 7.04 5.31 -21.56
C ASP A 44 5.55 5.74 -21.56
N SER A 45 5.30 7.05 -21.56
CA SER A 45 3.93 7.57 -21.66
C SER A 45 3.24 7.29 -23.00
N PHE A 46 4.03 7.01 -24.04
CA PHE A 46 3.59 6.63 -25.39
C PHE A 46 3.51 5.13 -25.59
N THR A 47 3.70 4.33 -24.52
CA THR A 47 3.60 2.86 -24.51
C THR A 47 4.74 2.15 -25.22
N VAL A 48 5.79 2.89 -25.59
CA VAL A 48 7.04 2.33 -26.11
C VAL A 48 7.80 1.70 -24.96
N VAL A 49 8.14 0.43 -25.09
CA VAL A 49 8.87 -0.31 -24.07
C VAL A 49 10.36 -0.26 -24.37
N HIS A 50 11.11 0.24 -23.41
CA HIS A 50 12.56 0.25 -23.39
C HIS A 50 13.06 -0.96 -22.60
N SER A 51 13.87 -1.80 -23.23
CA SER A 51 14.43 -3.00 -22.58
C SER A 51 15.86 -3.24 -23.05
N PHE A 52 16.69 -3.83 -22.18
CA PHE A 52 18.08 -4.13 -22.49
C PHE A 52 18.25 -5.61 -22.85
N TRP A 53 18.86 -5.89 -24.00
CA TRP A 53 19.07 -7.26 -24.47
C TRP A 53 20.40 -7.40 -25.20
N ASN A 54 20.58 -8.50 -25.93
CA ASN A 54 21.81 -8.86 -26.66
C ASN A 54 22.19 -7.90 -27.81
N HIS A 55 21.37 -6.90 -28.15
CA HIS A 55 21.67 -5.85 -29.13
C HIS A 55 21.74 -4.45 -28.50
N GLY A 56 21.79 -4.35 -27.17
CA GLY A 56 21.74 -3.08 -26.45
C GLY A 56 20.32 -2.76 -25.98
N VAL A 57 20.08 -1.48 -25.68
CA VAL A 57 18.73 -1.01 -25.35
C VAL A 57 17.91 -0.90 -26.62
N LEU A 58 16.76 -1.58 -26.64
CA LEU A 58 15.77 -1.53 -27.70
C LEU A 58 14.52 -0.81 -27.20
N SER A 59 13.88 -0.07 -28.11
CA SER A 59 12.63 0.65 -27.87
C SER A 59 11.58 0.10 -28.84
N GLU A 60 10.54 -0.55 -28.33
CA GLU A 60 9.57 -1.28 -29.15
C GLU A 60 8.13 -0.90 -28.76
N SER A 61 7.27 -0.61 -29.74
CA SER A 61 5.84 -0.35 -29.52
C SER A 61 4.94 -1.58 -29.75
N ASP A 62 5.36 -2.50 -30.64
CA ASP A 62 4.46 -3.52 -31.20
C ASP A 62 4.74 -4.94 -30.67
N ASN A 63 5.92 -5.15 -30.06
CA ASN A 63 6.38 -6.47 -29.60
C ASN A 63 6.04 -6.77 -28.11
N TRP A 64 5.25 -5.89 -27.49
CA TRP A 64 4.91 -5.94 -26.06
C TRP A 64 3.39 -5.95 -25.83
N GLY A 65 2.59 -6.27 -26.85
CA GLY A 65 1.12 -6.29 -26.78
C GLY A 65 0.55 -7.26 -25.72
N ASP A 66 1.23 -8.39 -25.50
CA ASP A 66 0.85 -9.41 -24.51
C ASP A 66 1.63 -9.28 -23.19
N SER A 67 2.18 -8.08 -22.91
CA SER A 67 2.96 -7.86 -21.69
C SER A 67 2.07 -7.61 -20.47
N ILE A 68 2.56 -8.04 -19.31
CA ILE A 68 1.91 -7.85 -18.02
C ILE A 68 2.58 -6.70 -17.30
N VAL A 69 1.77 -5.80 -16.72
CA VAL A 69 2.26 -4.69 -15.89
C VAL A 69 2.59 -5.22 -14.49
N VAL A 70 3.87 -5.12 -14.12
CA VAL A 70 4.39 -5.56 -12.81
C VAL A 70 4.40 -4.43 -11.79
N CYS A 71 4.67 -3.20 -12.23
CA CYS A 71 4.75 -2.04 -11.35
C CYS A 71 4.32 -0.77 -12.09
N ARG A 72 3.32 -0.05 -11.57
CA ARG A 72 2.94 1.27 -12.09
C ARG A 72 3.79 2.35 -11.45
N LEU A 73 4.53 3.09 -12.26
CA LEU A 73 5.43 4.14 -11.79
C LEU A 73 4.77 5.52 -11.82
N LEU A 74 3.75 5.73 -12.65
CA LEU A 74 3.09 7.03 -12.79
C LEU A 74 2.62 7.68 -11.47
N PRO A 75 2.04 6.94 -10.49
CA PRO A 75 1.67 7.53 -9.21
C PRO A 75 2.86 8.11 -8.41
N PHE A 76 4.05 7.53 -8.56
CA PHE A 76 5.28 8.04 -7.93
C PHE A 76 5.70 9.40 -8.51
N PHE A 77 5.36 9.65 -9.77
CA PHE A 77 5.59 10.94 -10.43
C PHE A 77 4.41 11.91 -10.24
N PHE A 78 3.56 11.72 -9.23
CA PHE A 78 2.36 12.54 -9.00
C PHE A 78 1.45 12.64 -10.23
N ASN A 79 1.40 11.55 -11.01
CA ASN A 79 0.70 11.48 -12.30
C ASN A 79 1.21 12.44 -13.38
N ASN A 80 2.46 12.89 -13.30
CA ASN A 80 3.09 13.74 -14.30
C ASN A 80 3.86 12.92 -15.36
N LEU A 81 3.28 12.83 -16.56
CA LEU A 81 3.85 12.08 -17.68
C LEU A 81 5.18 12.68 -18.18
N GLU A 82 5.26 14.01 -18.27
CA GLU A 82 6.46 14.70 -18.77
C GLU A 82 7.66 14.47 -17.86
N TRP A 83 7.44 14.45 -16.54
CA TRP A 83 8.49 14.17 -15.56
C TRP A 83 8.96 12.72 -15.65
N PHE A 84 8.04 11.77 -15.85
CA PHE A 84 8.39 10.37 -16.07
C PHE A 84 9.27 10.22 -17.32
N ASP A 85 8.81 10.71 -18.46
CA ASP A 85 9.51 10.57 -19.74
C ASP A 85 10.86 11.27 -19.70
N SER A 86 10.93 12.48 -19.11
CA SER A 86 12.20 13.21 -18.94
C SER A 86 13.20 12.43 -18.09
N SER A 87 12.72 11.75 -17.05
CA SER A 87 13.57 10.92 -16.18
C SER A 87 14.06 9.68 -16.92
N LEU A 88 13.19 9.03 -17.69
CA LEU A 88 13.55 7.86 -18.51
C LEU A 88 14.56 8.23 -19.60
N ILE A 89 14.35 9.32 -20.33
CA ILE A 89 15.29 9.84 -21.32
C ILE A 89 16.63 10.17 -20.67
N SER A 90 16.63 10.84 -19.51
CA SER A 90 17.85 11.19 -18.78
C SER A 90 18.64 9.94 -18.36
N PHE A 91 17.93 8.91 -17.87
CA PHE A 91 18.53 7.61 -17.54
C PHE A 91 19.16 6.95 -18.77
N LEU A 92 18.43 6.86 -19.88
CA LEU A 92 18.90 6.25 -21.13
C LEU A 92 20.13 6.98 -21.68
N GLN A 93 20.16 8.30 -21.60
CA GLN A 93 21.31 9.11 -22.04
C GLN A 93 22.53 8.89 -21.14
N LEU A 94 22.32 8.94 -19.82
CA LEU A 94 23.39 8.83 -18.82
C LEU A 94 24.09 7.48 -18.86
N TYR A 95 23.35 6.39 -19.09
CA TYR A 95 23.87 5.02 -19.09
C TYR A 95 24.01 4.41 -20.49
N SER A 96 24.01 5.24 -21.54
CA SER A 96 24.05 4.79 -22.95
C SER A 96 25.31 3.98 -23.29
N SER A 97 26.46 4.31 -22.68
CA SER A 97 27.71 3.56 -22.85
C SER A 97 27.71 2.20 -22.15
N GLU A 98 27.05 2.13 -21.00
CA GLU A 98 27.02 0.97 -20.13
C GLU A 98 26.03 -0.09 -20.64
N TYR A 99 24.88 0.33 -21.17
CA TYR A 99 23.89 -0.56 -21.81
C TYR A 99 24.13 -0.72 -23.32
N ASN A 100 25.39 -0.96 -23.67
CA ASN A 100 25.76 -1.44 -24.99
C ASN A 100 25.70 -2.98 -25.04
N TYR A 101 25.44 -3.53 -26.21
CA TYR A 101 25.33 -4.96 -26.44
C TYR A 101 26.57 -5.76 -25.99
N TYR A 102 27.78 -5.19 -26.11
CA TYR A 102 29.02 -5.87 -25.66
C TYR A 102 29.09 -6.06 -24.14
N ASN A 103 28.33 -5.28 -23.37
CA ASN A 103 28.31 -5.35 -21.91
C ASN A 103 27.18 -6.25 -21.39
N TYR A 104 26.36 -6.83 -22.27
CA TYR A 104 25.27 -7.71 -21.85
C TYR A 104 25.84 -8.97 -21.19
N ASP A 105 25.42 -9.23 -19.96
CA ASP A 105 25.74 -10.43 -19.18
C ASP A 105 24.45 -10.98 -18.58
N GLU A 106 24.11 -12.20 -18.97
CA GLU A 106 22.84 -12.86 -18.61
C GLU A 106 22.63 -12.95 -17.08
N MET A 107 23.71 -12.98 -16.29
CA MET A 107 23.63 -13.15 -14.84
C MET A 107 23.62 -11.82 -14.07
N LYS A 108 24.44 -10.84 -14.49
CA LYS A 108 24.78 -9.64 -13.70
C LYS A 108 24.59 -8.31 -14.42
N TRP A 109 24.28 -8.32 -15.71
CA TRP A 109 24.03 -7.10 -16.49
C TRP A 109 23.01 -7.41 -17.59
N ASN A 110 21.79 -7.73 -17.18
CA ASN A 110 20.71 -8.14 -18.07
C ASN A 110 19.51 -7.17 -18.05
N CYS A 111 18.41 -7.53 -18.73
CA CYS A 111 17.17 -6.74 -18.77
C CYS A 111 16.60 -6.43 -17.37
N PHE A 112 16.78 -7.34 -16.41
CA PHE A 112 16.34 -7.16 -15.05
C PHE A 112 17.19 -6.11 -14.32
N ASP A 113 18.51 -6.18 -14.45
CA ASP A 113 19.43 -5.20 -13.85
C ASP A 113 19.18 -3.80 -14.43
N PHE A 114 18.86 -3.71 -15.73
CA PHE A 114 18.45 -2.47 -16.38
C PHE A 114 17.25 -1.81 -15.68
N VAL A 115 16.19 -2.57 -15.42
CA VAL A 115 15.01 -2.07 -14.69
C VAL A 115 15.36 -1.65 -13.27
N LEU A 116 16.12 -2.48 -12.53
CA LEU A 116 16.50 -2.15 -11.15
C LEU A 116 17.34 -0.88 -11.06
N ASN A 117 18.25 -0.68 -12.01
CA ASN A 117 19.08 0.52 -12.08
C ASN A 117 18.26 1.76 -12.40
N PHE A 118 17.22 1.66 -13.25
CA PHE A 118 16.28 2.76 -13.45
C PHE A 118 15.51 3.11 -12.17
N LEU A 119 14.97 2.11 -11.47
CA LEU A 119 14.23 2.33 -10.21
C LEU A 119 15.11 2.98 -9.14
N LYS A 120 16.39 2.61 -9.09
CA LYS A 120 17.39 3.25 -8.25
C LYS A 120 17.66 4.69 -8.68
N PHE A 121 17.80 4.94 -9.98
CA PHE A 121 18.04 6.27 -10.56
C PHE A 121 16.93 7.26 -10.20
N ILE A 122 15.66 6.86 -10.31
CA ILE A 122 14.51 7.71 -9.95
C ILE A 122 14.24 7.74 -8.43
N ASN A 123 15.08 7.10 -7.62
CA ASN A 123 14.92 6.97 -6.17
C ASN A 123 13.59 6.32 -5.74
N PHE A 124 13.04 5.42 -6.57
CA PHE A 124 11.85 4.62 -6.26
C PHE A 124 12.17 3.48 -5.28
N GLY A 125 13.43 3.02 -5.29
CA GLY A 125 13.97 2.11 -4.29
C GLY A 125 15.22 1.39 -4.77
N CYS A 126 16.00 0.87 -3.83
CA CYS A 126 17.15 0.01 -4.10
C CYS A 126 16.77 -1.45 -3.81
N TYR A 127 16.45 -2.21 -4.85
CA TYR A 127 16.03 -3.61 -4.73
C TYR A 127 17.09 -4.55 -5.27
N THR A 128 17.26 -5.70 -4.62
CA THR A 128 17.85 -6.89 -5.26
C THR A 128 16.80 -7.56 -6.17
N LYS A 129 17.23 -8.41 -7.11
CA LYS A 129 16.30 -9.19 -7.97
C LYS A 129 15.26 -9.95 -7.12
N ALA A 130 15.71 -10.65 -6.07
CA ALA A 130 14.82 -11.37 -5.16
C ALA A 130 13.82 -10.46 -4.42
N GLN A 131 14.26 -9.31 -3.92
CA GLN A 131 13.36 -8.35 -3.25
C GLN A 131 12.34 -7.74 -4.21
N PHE A 132 12.73 -7.45 -5.44
CA PHE A 132 11.82 -6.95 -6.46
C PHE A 132 10.75 -7.98 -6.79
N VAL A 133 11.14 -9.24 -7.01
CA VAL A 133 10.20 -10.34 -7.25
C VAL A 133 9.26 -10.52 -6.05
N GLN A 134 9.80 -10.59 -4.83
CA GLN A 134 9.01 -10.70 -3.61
C GLN A 134 7.98 -9.58 -3.47
N LYS A 135 8.37 -8.34 -3.78
CA LYS A 135 7.52 -7.17 -3.58
C LYS A 135 6.48 -7.00 -4.67
N PHE A 136 6.81 -7.27 -5.93
CA PHE A 136 5.93 -6.90 -7.05
C PHE A 136 5.27 -8.11 -7.72
N PHE A 137 5.90 -9.29 -7.71
CA PHE A 137 5.29 -10.50 -8.28
C PHE A 137 4.47 -11.29 -7.26
N TYR A 138 4.86 -11.25 -5.99
CA TYR A 138 4.14 -11.94 -4.91
C TYR A 138 3.21 -11.03 -4.09
N SER A 139 3.17 -9.72 -4.41
CA SER A 139 2.09 -8.84 -3.97
C SER A 139 0.78 -9.29 -4.63
N PHE A 140 -0.31 -9.25 -3.85
CA PHE A 140 -1.67 -9.68 -4.20
C PHE A 140 -2.08 -9.34 -5.66
N ASP A 141 -1.74 -8.14 -6.13
CA ASP A 141 -2.14 -7.65 -7.45
C ASP A 141 -1.58 -8.47 -8.64
N CYS A 142 -0.34 -8.96 -8.61
CA CYS A 142 0.22 -9.69 -9.76
C CYS A 142 -0.29 -11.13 -9.89
N ARG A 143 -0.66 -11.79 -8.78
CA ARG A 143 -1.25 -13.14 -8.83
C ARG A 143 -2.62 -13.12 -9.50
N ILE A 144 -3.43 -12.10 -9.20
CA ILE A 144 -4.73 -11.89 -9.85
C ILE A 144 -4.54 -11.66 -11.36
N TYR A 145 -3.60 -10.81 -11.77
CA TYR A 145 -3.39 -10.48 -13.19
C TYR A 145 -2.91 -11.67 -14.04
N MET A 146 -2.05 -12.54 -13.51
CA MET A 146 -1.58 -13.72 -14.25
C MET A 146 -2.67 -14.79 -14.38
N ALA A 147 -3.52 -14.95 -13.37
CA ALA A 147 -4.67 -15.85 -13.43
C ALA A 147 -5.77 -15.33 -14.39
N GLU A 148 -6.00 -14.01 -14.43
CA GLU A 148 -6.95 -13.38 -15.35
C GLU A 148 -6.49 -13.41 -16.83
N PHE A 149 -5.18 -13.45 -17.13
CA PHE A 149 -4.67 -13.51 -18.53
C PHE A 149 -4.80 -14.91 -19.17
N LEU A 150 -4.81 -15.97 -18.35
CA LEU A 150 -4.87 -17.35 -18.83
C LEU A 150 -6.30 -17.84 -19.09
N GLU A 151 -7.32 -17.06 -18.74
CA GLU A 151 -8.73 -17.42 -18.91
C GLU A 151 -9.39 -16.59 -20.01
N ASP A 152 -9.71 -17.28 -21.11
CA ASP A 152 -10.33 -16.82 -22.36
C ASP A 152 -11.16 -15.51 -22.29
N PHE A 153 -10.68 -14.44 -22.94
CA PHE A 153 -11.32 -13.11 -23.04
C PHE A 153 -12.58 -13.07 -23.94
N GLY A 154 -13.20 -14.23 -24.19
CA GLY A 154 -14.26 -14.41 -25.18
C GLY A 154 -15.66 -13.95 -24.76
N SER A 155 -15.93 -13.64 -23.48
CA SER A 155 -17.25 -13.17 -23.08
C SER A 155 -17.20 -11.99 -22.11
N ASN A 156 -17.70 -10.84 -22.56
CA ASN A 156 -18.16 -9.75 -21.71
C ASN A 156 -19.32 -10.26 -20.82
N ASP A 157 -18.99 -10.96 -19.75
CA ASP A 157 -20.01 -11.45 -18.82
C ASP A 157 -20.12 -10.49 -17.64
N ALA A 158 -21.05 -9.54 -17.75
CA ALA A 158 -21.47 -8.69 -16.64
C ALA A 158 -21.87 -9.53 -15.40
N ASN A 159 -22.28 -10.79 -15.59
CA ASN A 159 -22.57 -11.69 -14.48
C ASN A 159 -21.31 -12.04 -13.69
N ARG A 160 -20.14 -12.19 -14.32
CA ARG A 160 -18.90 -12.57 -13.61
C ARG A 160 -18.40 -11.48 -12.65
N ILE A 161 -18.63 -10.22 -13.01
CA ILE A 161 -18.34 -9.07 -12.14
C ILE A 161 -19.30 -9.05 -10.95
N VAL A 162 -20.57 -9.32 -11.21
CA VAL A 162 -21.61 -9.42 -10.20
C VAL A 162 -21.28 -10.58 -9.27
N ASP A 163 -20.97 -11.77 -9.79
CA ASP A 163 -20.57 -12.95 -9.04
C ASP A 163 -19.32 -12.69 -8.19
N ARG A 164 -18.32 -11.97 -8.72
CA ARG A 164 -17.12 -11.58 -7.97
C ARG A 164 -17.45 -10.62 -6.83
N ASN A 165 -18.29 -9.62 -7.10
CA ASN A 165 -18.70 -8.65 -6.09
C ASN A 165 -19.60 -9.30 -5.03
N ASP A 166 -20.48 -10.21 -5.43
CA ASP A 166 -21.35 -10.98 -4.56
C ASP A 166 -20.54 -11.95 -3.70
N PHE A 167 -19.54 -12.62 -4.28
CA PHE A 167 -18.59 -13.44 -3.55
C PHE A 167 -17.82 -12.61 -2.51
N ARG A 168 -17.25 -11.46 -2.90
CA ARG A 168 -16.55 -10.56 -1.97
C ARG A 168 -17.45 -10.04 -0.86
N THR A 169 -18.71 -9.73 -1.20
CA THR A 169 -19.72 -9.31 -0.22
C THR A 169 -20.04 -10.44 0.75
N ASN A 170 -20.21 -11.66 0.27
CA ASN A 170 -20.46 -12.84 1.09
C ASN A 170 -19.26 -13.16 1.99
N GLN A 171 -18.03 -13.13 1.47
CA GLN A 171 -16.81 -13.29 2.26
C GLN A 171 -16.67 -12.21 3.34
N PHE A 172 -17.03 -10.96 3.04
CA PHE A 172 -17.06 -9.90 4.04
C PHE A 172 -18.12 -10.15 5.13
N GLN A 173 -19.28 -10.68 4.76
CA GLN A 173 -20.34 -11.04 5.70
C GLN A 173 -19.93 -12.22 6.60
N ILE A 174 -19.34 -13.26 6.02
CA ILE A 174 -18.77 -14.39 6.76
C ILE A 174 -17.70 -13.90 7.72
N PHE A 175 -16.76 -13.08 7.24
CA PHE A 175 -15.73 -12.48 8.09
C PHE A 175 -16.32 -11.65 9.22
N THR A 176 -17.29 -10.76 8.94
CA THR A 176 -17.88 -9.92 10.00
C THR A 176 -18.64 -10.75 11.03
N HIS A 177 -19.30 -11.83 10.62
CA HIS A 177 -19.92 -12.79 11.52
C HIS A 177 -18.88 -13.51 12.37
N GLU A 178 -17.86 -14.12 11.75
CA GLU A 178 -16.78 -14.81 12.46
C GLU A 178 -16.00 -13.88 13.38
N TYR A 179 -15.73 -12.65 12.92
CA TYR A 179 -15.05 -11.65 13.73
C TYR A 179 -15.92 -11.33 14.95
N ARG A 180 -17.21 -11.06 14.80
CA ARG A 180 -18.10 -10.83 15.94
C ARG A 180 -18.14 -12.03 16.88
N ASP A 181 -18.23 -13.24 16.37
CA ASP A 181 -18.23 -14.46 17.19
C ASP A 181 -16.90 -14.67 17.95
N LYS A 182 -15.76 -14.42 17.29
CA LYS A 182 -14.41 -14.62 17.83
C LYS A 182 -13.91 -13.44 18.67
N SER A 183 -14.42 -12.23 18.42
CA SER A 183 -14.05 -10.98 19.11
C SER A 183 -15.01 -10.58 20.22
N ASN A 184 -16.23 -11.14 20.23
CA ASN A 184 -17.09 -11.05 21.39
C ASN A 184 -16.29 -11.53 22.59
N PRO A 185 -16.12 -10.70 23.64
CA PRO A 185 -15.49 -11.17 24.84
C PRO A 185 -16.22 -12.43 25.31
N THR A 186 -15.46 -13.46 25.69
CA THR A 186 -15.92 -14.73 26.28
C THR A 186 -16.77 -14.56 27.56
N CYS A 187 -17.38 -13.40 27.79
CA CYS A 187 -18.32 -13.10 28.86
C CYS A 187 -19.78 -13.36 28.49
N CYS A 188 -20.09 -13.72 27.25
CA CYS A 188 -21.44 -14.10 26.82
C CYS A 188 -21.54 -15.60 26.57
N ALA A 189 -21.00 -16.42 27.47
CA ALA A 189 -21.56 -17.76 27.62
C ALA A 189 -22.98 -17.55 28.18
N GLU A 190 -23.99 -18.16 27.56
CA GLU A 190 -25.43 -17.99 27.86
C GLU A 190 -25.81 -18.25 29.33
N ASN A 191 -24.86 -18.69 30.19
CA ASN A 191 -25.08 -19.14 31.56
C ASN A 191 -24.04 -18.63 32.60
N GLY A 192 -23.63 -17.35 32.61
CA GLY A 192 -22.68 -16.86 33.63
C GLY A 192 -22.78 -15.38 34.01
N ASN A 193 -23.26 -15.09 35.23
CA ASN A 193 -23.49 -13.75 35.80
C ASN A 193 -22.22 -12.91 36.13
N ASP A 194 -21.01 -13.26 35.67
CA ASP A 194 -19.79 -12.50 36.00
C ASP A 194 -19.32 -11.60 34.85
N HIS A 195 -19.78 -10.35 34.88
CA HIS A 195 -19.42 -9.29 33.93
C HIS A 195 -18.22 -8.42 34.37
N SER A 196 -17.49 -8.82 35.43
CA SER A 196 -16.45 -7.98 36.04
C SER A 196 -15.27 -7.66 35.11
N LYS A 197 -14.94 -8.56 34.17
CA LYS A 197 -13.83 -8.38 33.21
C LYS A 197 -14.19 -7.40 32.07
N CYS A 198 -15.40 -7.53 31.51
CA CYS A 198 -15.92 -6.62 30.49
C CYS A 198 -16.05 -5.18 31.03
N ALA A 199 -16.53 -5.02 32.26
CA ALA A 199 -16.64 -3.72 32.91
C ALA A 199 -15.27 -3.01 33.08
N LYS A 200 -14.19 -3.77 33.34
CA LYS A 200 -12.83 -3.22 33.48
C LYS A 200 -12.23 -2.80 32.14
N GLU A 201 -12.40 -3.62 31.09
CA GLU A 201 -11.93 -3.30 29.74
C GLU A 201 -12.67 -2.09 29.15
N GLU A 202 -13.99 -2.03 29.35
CA GLU A 202 -14.79 -0.85 28.97
C GLU A 202 -14.37 0.40 29.74
N ALA A 203 -14.13 0.30 31.06
CA ALA A 203 -13.67 1.43 31.86
C ALA A 203 -12.30 1.94 31.39
N SER A 204 -11.37 1.02 31.06
CA SER A 204 -10.06 1.37 30.50
C SER A 204 -10.20 2.07 29.15
N ALA A 205 -11.02 1.54 28.23
CA ALA A 205 -11.26 2.14 26.92
C ALA A 205 -11.90 3.54 27.03
N ARG A 206 -12.85 3.73 27.97
CA ARG A 206 -13.44 5.04 28.26
C ARG A 206 -12.41 6.03 28.80
N ASN A 207 -11.44 5.59 29.61
CA ASN A 207 -10.39 6.44 30.14
C ASN A 207 -9.41 6.89 29.03
N SER A 208 -8.93 5.98 28.18
CA SER A 208 -8.06 6.34 27.04
C SER A 208 -8.76 7.30 26.06
N LYS A 209 -10.06 7.09 25.79
CA LYS A 209 -10.84 8.04 24.95
C LYS A 209 -10.92 9.44 25.57
N LYS A 210 -11.09 9.54 26.89
CA LYS A 210 -11.10 10.83 27.59
C LYS A 210 -9.75 11.54 27.52
N GLU A 211 -8.66 10.79 27.65
CA GLU A 211 -7.30 11.31 27.55
C GLU A 211 -7.02 11.90 26.17
N ILE A 212 -7.36 11.17 25.10
CA ILE A 212 -7.24 11.63 23.72
C ILE A 212 -8.02 12.93 23.52
N VAL A 213 -9.30 12.97 23.92
CA VAL A 213 -10.14 14.18 23.79
C VAL A 213 -9.55 15.37 24.56
N ASN A 214 -9.01 15.13 25.75
CA ASN A 214 -8.38 16.18 26.55
C ASN A 214 -7.11 16.73 25.89
N ILE A 215 -6.26 15.86 25.34
CA ILE A 215 -5.02 16.25 24.65
C ILE A 215 -5.35 16.99 23.35
N THR A 216 -6.28 16.51 22.54
CA THR A 216 -6.73 17.22 21.33
C THR A 216 -7.25 18.63 21.66
N ARG A 217 -8.04 18.78 22.74
CA ARG A 217 -8.50 20.10 23.19
C ARG A 217 -7.35 21.02 23.66
N LYS A 218 -6.36 20.48 24.36
CA LYS A 218 -5.17 21.24 24.79
C LYS A 218 -4.34 21.70 23.59
N LEU A 219 -4.12 20.83 22.60
CA LEU A 219 -3.42 21.16 21.35
C LEU A 219 -4.16 22.25 20.57
N GLN A 220 -5.49 22.16 20.45
CA GLN A 220 -6.30 23.19 19.79
C GLN A 220 -6.20 24.56 20.49
N LYS A 221 -6.21 24.58 21.83
CA LYS A 221 -6.01 25.82 22.60
C LYS A 221 -4.61 26.40 22.43
N ALA A 222 -3.58 25.55 22.44
CA ALA A 222 -2.20 25.95 22.22
C ALA A 222 -2.01 26.55 20.82
N LEU A 223 -2.59 25.91 19.79
CA LEU A 223 -2.57 26.37 18.41
C LEU A 223 -3.17 27.77 18.26
N ILE A 224 -4.38 28.01 18.79
CA ILE A 224 -5.01 29.35 18.75
C ILE A 224 -4.14 30.38 19.47
N THR A 225 -3.55 30.01 20.62
CA THR A 225 -2.74 30.94 21.41
C THR A 225 -1.45 31.32 20.67
N LEU A 226 -0.77 30.36 20.04
CA LEU A 226 0.46 30.61 19.28
C LEU A 226 0.18 31.39 18.00
N GLU A 227 -0.96 31.17 17.33
CA GLU A 227 -1.37 31.95 16.15
C GLU A 227 -1.63 33.43 16.47
N MET A 228 -2.00 33.74 17.73
CA MET A 228 -2.19 35.10 18.21
C MET A 228 -0.88 35.75 18.71
N MET A 229 0.19 34.97 18.90
CA MET A 229 1.50 35.45 19.31
C MET A 229 2.32 35.86 18.08
N ASN A 230 2.49 37.16 17.85
CA ASN A 230 3.29 37.66 16.75
C ASN A 230 4.76 37.82 17.20
N ASN A 231 5.57 36.74 17.20
CA ASN A 231 7.04 36.83 17.28
C ASN A 231 7.81 35.49 17.15
N SER A 232 8.92 35.54 16.41
CA SER A 232 10.10 34.62 16.37
C SER A 232 9.90 33.21 15.77
N GLY A 233 10.88 32.76 14.97
CA GLY A 233 10.88 31.45 14.31
C GLY A 233 10.85 30.21 15.23
N ALA A 234 11.08 30.36 16.55
CA ALA A 234 10.88 29.26 17.50
C ALA A 234 9.39 28.97 17.77
N VAL A 235 8.53 29.98 17.68
CA VAL A 235 7.06 29.84 17.80
C VAL A 235 6.50 29.16 16.57
N ASP A 236 7.00 29.51 15.37
CA ASP A 236 6.59 28.89 14.11
C ASP A 236 6.90 27.38 14.07
N ASN A 237 8.07 26.97 14.58
CA ASN A 237 8.44 25.55 14.65
C ASN A 237 7.50 24.74 15.55
N VAL A 238 7.13 25.27 16.72
CA VAL A 238 6.20 24.60 17.64
C VAL A 238 4.77 24.62 17.09
N LEU A 239 4.37 25.71 16.42
CA LEU A 239 3.06 25.83 15.79
C LEU A 239 2.89 24.80 14.66
N GLU A 240 3.90 24.62 13.81
CA GLU A 240 3.86 23.63 12.73
C GLU A 240 3.87 22.19 13.28
N ALA A 241 4.68 21.92 14.31
CA ALA A 241 4.67 20.63 15.00
C ALA A 241 3.29 20.32 15.63
N ILE A 242 2.62 21.32 16.22
CA ILE A 242 1.28 21.12 16.82
C ILE A 242 0.25 20.82 15.74
N ARG A 243 0.32 21.50 14.58
CA ARG A 243 -0.57 21.23 13.43
C ARG A 243 -0.38 19.80 12.91
N PHE A 244 0.86 19.39 12.71
CA PHE A 244 1.20 18.05 12.22
C PHE A 244 0.72 16.93 13.14
N ILE A 245 0.96 17.05 14.46
CA ILE A 245 0.51 16.05 15.44
C ILE A 245 -1.01 16.03 15.55
N ASN A 246 -1.68 17.19 15.50
CA ASN A 246 -3.13 17.27 15.57
C ASN A 246 -3.81 16.66 14.33
N GLY A 247 -3.18 16.78 13.15
CA GLY A 247 -3.60 16.10 11.92
C GLY A 247 -3.53 14.57 12.05
N GLN A 248 -2.37 14.05 12.45
CA GLN A 248 -2.19 12.61 12.68
C GLN A 248 -3.14 12.04 13.73
N LEU A 249 -3.36 12.76 14.85
CA LEU A 249 -4.31 12.32 15.87
C LEU A 249 -5.73 12.20 15.32
N ARG A 250 -6.19 13.14 14.48
CA ARG A 250 -7.53 13.07 13.88
C ARG A 250 -7.68 11.87 12.97
N GLU A 251 -6.68 11.59 12.14
CA GLU A 251 -6.70 10.44 11.22
C GLU A 251 -6.71 9.11 11.98
N LEU A 252 -5.81 8.96 12.97
CA LEU A 252 -5.74 7.75 13.80
C LEU A 252 -7.00 7.55 14.65
N ILE A 253 -7.65 8.62 15.14
CA ILE A 253 -8.93 8.53 15.85
C ILE A 253 -10.02 8.01 14.93
N VAL A 254 -10.10 8.49 13.68
CA VAL A 254 -11.09 8.01 12.70
C VAL A 254 -10.85 6.54 12.42
N LYS A 255 -9.61 6.14 12.13
CA LYS A 255 -9.21 4.75 11.88
C LYS A 255 -9.53 3.82 13.06
N ASN A 256 -9.31 4.28 14.29
CA ASN A 256 -9.60 3.53 15.52
C ASN A 256 -11.09 3.51 15.90
N SER A 257 -11.92 4.37 15.29
CA SER A 257 -13.37 4.45 15.57
C SER A 257 -14.22 3.66 14.60
N SER A 258 -13.74 3.41 13.39
CA SER A 258 -14.41 2.57 12.41
C SER A 258 -14.23 1.10 12.76
N GLU A 259 -15.33 0.38 12.94
CA GLU A 259 -15.31 -1.06 13.23
C GLU A 259 -14.71 -1.81 12.04
N PHE A 260 -15.24 -1.63 10.82
CA PHE A 260 -14.72 -2.22 9.55
C PHE A 260 -15.23 -1.48 8.30
N SER A 261 -14.52 -1.63 7.17
CA SER A 261 -15.02 -1.30 5.83
C SER A 261 -14.42 -2.26 4.80
N ALA A 262 -15.17 -2.59 3.74
CA ALA A 262 -14.72 -3.44 2.63
C ALA A 262 -13.49 -2.89 1.88
N LYS A 263 -13.15 -1.60 2.08
CA LYS A 263 -11.94 -0.96 1.54
C LYS A 263 -10.75 -0.99 2.50
N THR A 264 -10.98 -1.29 3.78
CA THR A 264 -9.99 -1.16 4.85
C THR A 264 -9.50 -2.53 5.34
N ILE A 265 -10.19 -3.62 4.95
CA ILE A 265 -9.76 -4.99 5.24
C ILE A 265 -9.33 -5.65 3.94
N PRO A 266 -8.08 -6.12 3.83
CA PRO A 266 -7.67 -6.98 2.75
C PRO A 266 -8.31 -8.35 2.96
N LEU A 267 -9.45 -8.60 2.31
CA LEU A 267 -10.06 -9.93 2.28
C LEU A 267 -9.15 -10.86 1.45
N PRO A 268 -8.91 -12.10 1.91
CA PRO A 268 -8.17 -13.07 1.14
C PRO A 268 -8.91 -13.38 -0.17
N GLU A 269 -8.16 -13.66 -1.23
CA GLU A 269 -8.71 -14.04 -2.53
C GLU A 269 -9.48 -15.37 -2.48
N TYR A 270 -9.13 -16.25 -1.54
CA TYR A 270 -9.70 -17.57 -1.36
C TYR A 270 -9.89 -17.88 0.13
N ASP A 271 -10.90 -18.69 0.44
CA ASP A 271 -11.06 -19.25 1.78
C ASP A 271 -10.04 -20.37 1.99
N GLU A 272 -9.29 -20.30 3.09
CA GLU A 272 -8.30 -21.30 3.47
C GLU A 272 -8.97 -22.66 3.73
N MET A 273 -10.21 -22.67 4.22
CA MET A 273 -10.96 -23.91 4.45
C MET A 273 -11.37 -24.56 3.13
N ASP A 274 -11.90 -23.78 2.19
CA ASP A 274 -12.23 -24.26 0.85
C ASP A 274 -10.98 -24.78 0.14
N MET A 275 -9.87 -24.05 0.21
CA MET A 275 -8.61 -24.52 -0.36
C MET A 275 -8.14 -25.81 0.30
N LYS A 276 -8.24 -25.96 1.62
CA LYS A 276 -7.87 -27.21 2.31
C LYS A 276 -8.72 -28.38 1.87
N CYS A 277 -10.01 -28.16 1.64
CA CYS A 277 -10.89 -29.16 1.04
C CYS A 277 -10.46 -29.54 -0.39
N PHE A 278 -9.97 -28.58 -1.19
CA PHE A 278 -9.58 -28.81 -2.59
C PHE A 278 -8.18 -29.39 -2.78
N LEU A 279 -7.18 -28.89 -2.05
CA LEU A 279 -5.75 -29.17 -2.27
C LEU A 279 -5.15 -30.08 -1.17
N GLY A 280 -5.89 -30.32 -0.08
CA GLY A 280 -5.43 -31.05 1.09
C GLY A 280 -4.60 -30.19 2.04
N ASP A 281 -4.57 -30.61 3.31
CA ASP A 281 -3.96 -29.86 4.43
C ASP A 281 -2.45 -29.61 4.27
N GLU A 282 -1.75 -30.44 3.49
CA GLU A 282 -0.28 -30.36 3.34
C GLU A 282 0.17 -29.31 2.30
N GLN A 283 -0.71 -28.91 1.38
CA GLN A 283 -0.36 -28.01 0.28
C GLN A 283 -0.66 -26.54 0.58
N ILE A 284 -1.35 -26.25 1.68
CA ILE A 284 -1.73 -24.89 2.07
C ILE A 284 -0.93 -24.51 3.28
N ALA A 285 -0.02 -23.55 3.10
CA ALA A 285 0.68 -22.93 4.21
C ALA A 285 -0.35 -22.41 5.21
N ASN A 286 -0.21 -22.77 6.50
CA ASN A 286 -1.03 -22.23 7.59
C ASN A 286 -0.98 -20.70 7.50
N SER A 287 -2.05 -20.13 6.95
CA SER A 287 -2.12 -18.71 6.70
C SER A 287 -2.62 -18.03 7.98
N ARG A 288 -2.22 -16.77 8.20
CA ARG A 288 -2.77 -16.03 9.35
C ARG A 288 -4.26 -15.83 9.08
N SER A 289 -5.10 -16.23 10.01
CA SER A 289 -6.54 -15.99 9.87
C SER A 289 -6.82 -14.48 9.74
N MET A 290 -7.86 -14.13 9.00
CA MET A 290 -8.24 -12.73 8.79
C MET A 290 -8.47 -11.99 10.12
N VAL A 291 -8.99 -12.70 11.12
CA VAL A 291 -9.14 -12.19 12.50
C VAL A 291 -7.79 -11.85 13.15
N GLN A 292 -6.75 -12.67 12.93
CA GLN A 292 -5.41 -12.36 13.43
C GLN A 292 -4.83 -11.12 12.76
N LEU A 293 -4.97 -10.98 11.44
CA LEU A 293 -4.50 -9.79 10.70
C LEU A 293 -5.18 -8.51 11.17
N VAL A 294 -6.50 -8.57 11.39
CA VAL A 294 -7.27 -7.44 11.91
C VAL A 294 -6.86 -7.08 13.33
N ASN A 295 -6.66 -8.08 14.19
CA ASN A 295 -6.19 -7.84 15.55
C ASN A 295 -4.76 -7.25 15.57
N GLU A 296 -3.89 -7.69 14.67
CA GLU A 296 -2.55 -7.12 14.50
C GLU A 296 -2.61 -5.66 14.03
N ASP A 297 -3.42 -5.32 13.02
CA ASP A 297 -3.58 -3.93 12.56
C ASP A 297 -4.24 -3.04 13.63
N ALA A 298 -5.21 -3.57 14.38
CA ALA A 298 -5.82 -2.86 15.50
C ALA A 298 -4.79 -2.60 16.61
N MET A 299 -3.95 -3.58 16.95
CA MET A 299 -2.87 -3.42 17.92
C MET A 299 -1.82 -2.42 17.45
N LYS A 300 -1.47 -2.45 16.15
CA LYS A 300 -0.53 -1.51 15.55
C LYS A 300 -1.09 -0.08 15.56
N THR A 301 -2.34 0.09 15.13
CA THR A 301 -3.04 1.39 15.14
C THR A 301 -3.16 1.94 16.56
N LYS A 302 -3.46 1.08 17.55
CA LYS A 302 -3.47 1.46 18.96
C LYS A 302 -2.09 1.91 19.45
N THR A 303 -1.03 1.17 19.11
CA THR A 303 0.35 1.52 19.48
C THR A 303 0.79 2.85 18.85
N GLU A 304 0.44 3.07 17.59
CA GLU A 304 0.69 4.34 16.88
C GLU A 304 -0.07 5.50 17.51
N LEU A 305 -1.32 5.28 17.93
CA LEU A 305 -2.13 6.26 18.64
C LEU A 305 -1.50 6.63 19.99
N ASP A 306 -1.10 5.64 20.80
CA ASP A 306 -0.46 5.86 22.11
C ASP A 306 0.88 6.62 21.96
N LEU A 307 1.68 6.27 20.95
CA LEU A 307 2.92 6.99 20.65
C LEU A 307 2.66 8.44 20.23
N THR A 308 1.63 8.68 19.42
CA THR A 308 1.27 10.02 18.93
C THR A 308 0.74 10.88 20.07
N VAL A 309 -0.03 10.29 20.98
CA VAL A 309 -0.48 10.89 22.23
C VAL A 309 0.71 11.31 23.10
N ALA A 310 1.70 10.44 23.31
CA ALA A 310 2.89 10.78 24.09
C ALA A 310 3.71 11.93 23.47
N LYS A 311 3.83 11.96 22.13
CA LYS A 311 4.47 13.07 21.41
C LYS A 311 3.71 14.38 21.60
N ALA A 312 2.38 14.35 21.57
CA ALA A 312 1.54 15.51 21.82
C ALA A 312 1.76 16.09 23.23
N GLU A 313 1.91 15.23 24.25
CA GLU A 313 2.17 15.69 25.61
C GLU A 313 3.53 16.38 25.75
N LEU A 314 4.58 15.85 25.12
CA LEU A 314 5.90 16.48 25.11
C LEU A 314 5.83 17.88 24.47
N LEU A 315 5.13 17.98 23.35
CA LEU A 315 4.97 19.24 22.63
C LEU A 315 4.16 20.27 23.43
N LEU A 316 3.16 19.82 24.19
CA LEU A 316 2.42 20.69 25.11
C LEU A 316 3.30 21.22 26.26
N ARG A 317 4.29 20.44 26.74
CA ARG A 317 5.26 20.94 27.74
C ARG A 317 6.20 21.99 27.16
N GLU A 318 6.62 21.80 25.92
CA GLU A 318 7.45 22.78 25.19
C GLU A 318 6.68 24.09 24.96
N TYR A 319 5.40 23.99 24.58
CA TYR A 319 4.49 25.13 24.51
C TYR A 319 4.37 25.89 25.84
N GLU A 320 4.16 25.20 26.96
CA GLU A 320 4.06 25.87 28.27
C GLU A 320 5.38 26.56 28.66
N LYS A 321 6.53 25.97 28.31
CA LYS A 321 7.84 26.60 28.53
C LYS A 321 7.98 27.90 27.72
N LEU A 322 7.63 27.87 26.42
CA LEU A 322 7.65 29.06 25.57
C LEU A 322 6.72 30.15 26.09
N LYS A 323 5.52 29.77 26.53
CA LYS A 323 4.56 30.68 27.14
C LYS A 323 5.15 31.38 28.38
N MET A 324 5.83 30.65 29.27
CA MET A 324 6.51 31.24 30.43
C MET A 324 7.66 32.18 30.05
N GLU A 325 8.46 31.84 29.03
CA GLU A 325 9.56 32.68 28.53
C GLU A 325 9.09 33.96 27.82
N THR A 326 7.88 33.95 27.26
CA THR A 326 7.25 35.16 26.68
C THR A 326 6.61 36.06 27.73
N HIS A 327 5.95 35.50 28.75
CA HIS A 327 5.39 36.28 29.87
C HIS A 327 6.46 36.82 30.84
N GLY A 328 7.60 36.15 30.97
CA GLY A 328 8.72 36.60 31.83
C GLY A 328 9.56 37.75 31.25
N ARG A 329 9.28 38.20 30.02
CA ARG A 329 9.95 39.34 29.36
C ARG A 329 9.18 40.67 29.47
N GLU A 330 8.02 40.67 30.15
CA GLU A 330 7.19 41.86 30.38
C GLU A 330 7.28 42.44 31.82
N LEU A 331 8.28 42.01 32.61
CA LEU A 331 8.68 42.63 33.89
C LEU A 331 10.14 43.09 33.79
#